data_AF-A0AAU8CMS5-F1
#
_entry.id   AF-A0AAU8CMS5-F1
#
_cell.length_a   1.000
_cell.length_b   1.000
_cell.length_c   1.000
_cell.angle_alpha   90.00
_cell.angle_beta   90.00
_cell.angle_gamma   90.00
#
_symmetry.space_group_name_H-M   'P 1'
#
loop_
_entity.id
_entity.type
_entity.pdbx_description
1 polymer ?
#
loop_
_entity_poly.entity_id
_entity_poly.type
_entity_poly.pdbx_seq_one_letter_code
_entity_poly.pdbx_strand_id
1 'polypeptide(L)' 'MDLDFARFALGMVIGITVGALLGYVGGDWIFDDGSVGLGFGVVIGAGVGALIGVIASS' A
#
# COMPACT_ATOMS: atom_id res chain seq x y z
N MET A 1 13.40 -0.50 -19.26
CA MET A 1 12.37 -0.85 -18.28
C MET A 1 11.08 -0.99 -19.06
N ASP A 2 10.45 -2.14 -18.97
CA ASP A 2 9.21 -2.42 -19.71
C ASP A 2 8.04 -1.67 -19.06
N LEU A 3 7.09 -1.22 -19.87
CA LEU A 3 5.95 -0.41 -19.43
C LEU A 3 5.14 -1.12 -18.33
N ASP A 4 5.08 -2.45 -18.38
CA ASP A 4 4.38 -3.29 -17.41
C ASP A 4 5.05 -3.28 -16.04
N PHE A 5 6.40 -3.30 -16.02
CA PHE A 5 7.15 -3.16 -14.78
C PHE A 5 6.95 -1.77 -14.17
N ALA A 6 6.91 -0.72 -14.99
CA ALA A 6 6.66 0.64 -14.50
C ALA A 6 5.26 0.78 -13.88
N ARG A 7 4.23 0.17 -14.49
CA ARG A 7 2.86 0.14 -13.96
C ARG A 7 2.75 -0.66 -12.68
N PHE A 8 3.41 -1.82 -12.61
CA PHE A 8 3.48 -2.62 -11.40
C PHE A 8 4.15 -1.85 -10.25
N ALA A 9 5.31 -1.25 -10.52
CA ALA A 9 6.05 -0.47 -9.53
C ALA A 9 5.24 0.75 -9.05
N LEU A 10 4.53 1.43 -9.96
CA LEU A 10 3.66 2.54 -9.60
C LEU A 10 2.50 2.08 -8.70
N GLY A 11 1.84 0.97 -9.04
CA GLY A 11 0.78 0.37 -8.23
C GLY A 11 1.27 0.03 -6.82
N MET A 12 2.44 -0.57 -6.71
CA MET A 12 3.10 -0.86 -5.43
C MET A 12 3.37 0.38 -4.60
N VAL A 13 3.96 1.42 -5.19
CA VAL A 13 4.28 2.67 -4.48
C VAL A 13 3.00 3.36 -3.99
N ILE A 14 1.98 3.46 -4.84
CA ILE A 14 0.69 4.07 -4.46
C ILE A 14 0.05 3.25 -3.35
N GLY A 15 -0.03 1.93 -3.50
CA GLY A 15 -0.62 1.04 -2.52
C GLY A 15 0.05 1.15 -1.14
N ILE A 16 1.38 1.06 -1.09
CA ILE A 16 2.15 1.22 0.16
C ILE A 16 1.89 2.60 0.78
N THR A 17 1.93 3.66 -0.02
CA THR A 17 1.79 5.03 0.48
C THR A 17 0.41 5.28 1.06
N VAL A 18 -0.64 4.93 0.33
CA VAL A 18 -2.03 5.08 0.77
C VAL A 18 -2.32 4.16 1.96
N GLY A 19 -1.86 2.92 1.90
CA GLY A 19 -1.99 1.96 2.99
C GLY A 19 -1.31 2.44 4.27
N ALA A 20 -0.09 2.94 4.19
CA ALA A 20 0.63 3.52 5.32
C ALA A 20 -0.13 4.70 5.94
N LEU A 21 -0.67 5.60 5.10
CA LEU A 21 -1.42 6.77 5.56
C LEU A 21 -2.71 6.36 6.28
N LEU A 22 -3.50 5.47 5.66
CA LEU A 22 -4.74 4.96 6.24
C LEU A 22 -4.47 4.10 7.48
N GLY A 23 -3.39 3.32 7.48
CA GLY A 23 -2.97 2.51 8.61
C GLY A 23 -2.53 3.36 9.79
N TYR A 24 -1.77 4.43 9.57
CA TYR A 24 -1.40 5.36 10.63
C TYR A 24 -2.63 5.97 11.30
N VAL A 25 -3.54 6.52 10.49
CA VAL A 25 -4.78 7.13 11.01
C VAL A 25 -5.65 6.06 11.66
N GLY A 26 -5.90 4.92 11.01
CA GLY A 26 -6.71 3.86 11.60
C GLY A 26 -6.10 3.27 12.87
N GLY A 27 -4.78 3.17 12.96
CA GLY A 27 -4.08 2.63 14.12
C GLY A 27 -4.17 3.49 15.34
N ASP A 28 -4.08 4.81 15.18
CA ASP A 28 -4.28 5.77 16.26
C ASP A 28 -5.70 5.64 16.84
N TRP A 29 -6.70 5.32 16.02
CA TRP A 29 -8.08 5.19 16.46
C TRP A 29 -8.45 3.81 17.02
N ILE A 30 -7.86 2.74 16.48
CA ILE A 30 -8.22 1.35 16.81
C ILE A 30 -7.30 0.78 17.90
N PHE A 31 -6.02 1.14 17.87
CA PHE A 31 -4.98 0.56 18.72
C PHE A 31 -4.36 1.58 19.69
N ASP A 32 -4.76 2.86 19.61
CA ASP A 32 -4.12 3.98 20.34
C ASP A 32 -2.59 4.02 20.07
N ASP A 33 -2.20 3.50 18.90
CA ASP A 33 -0.82 3.38 18.45
C ASP A 33 -0.75 3.47 16.92
N GLY A 34 -0.45 4.68 16.46
CA GLY A 34 -0.24 4.96 15.04
C GLY A 34 0.89 4.14 14.42
N SER A 35 1.90 3.70 15.18
CA SER A 35 3.04 2.94 14.66
C SER A 35 2.65 1.51 14.31
N VAL A 36 1.83 0.88 15.16
CA VAL A 36 1.28 -0.46 14.90
C VAL A 36 0.36 -0.42 13.67
N GLY A 37 -0.51 0.58 13.59
CA GLY A 37 -1.36 0.77 12.42
C GLY A 37 -0.59 1.04 11.14
N LEU A 38 0.51 1.80 11.21
CA LEU A 38 1.43 2.04 10.09
C LEU A 38 1.95 0.72 9.51
N GLY A 39 2.36 -0.22 10.37
CA GLY A 39 2.84 -1.53 9.98
C GLY A 39 1.78 -2.33 9.21
N PHE A 40 0.57 -2.43 9.76
CA PHE A 40 -0.54 -3.12 9.07
C PHE A 40 -0.92 -2.43 7.77
N GLY A 41 -0.98 -1.10 7.77
CA GLY A 41 -1.29 -0.29 6.60
C GLY A 41 -0.31 -0.49 5.46
N VAL A 42 1.00 -0.51 5.74
CA VAL A 42 2.05 -0.78 4.75
C VAL A 42 1.88 -2.18 4.15
N VAL A 43 1.62 -3.20 4.98
CA VAL A 43 1.47 -4.58 4.52
C VAL A 43 0.24 -4.74 3.62
N ILE A 44 -0.92 -4.25 4.07
CA ILE A 44 -2.17 -4.29 3.30
C ILE A 44 -2.01 -3.46 2.01
N GLY A 45 -1.44 -2.26 2.12
CA GLY A 45 -1.17 -1.35 1.02
C GLY A 45 -0.27 -1.97 -0.04
N ALA A 46 0.80 -2.65 0.36
CA ALA A 46 1.67 -3.39 -0.56
C ALA A 46 0.90 -4.49 -1.30
N GLY A 47 0.06 -5.26 -0.59
CA GLY A 47 -0.75 -6.32 -1.20
C GLY A 47 -1.74 -5.78 -2.25
N VAL A 48 -2.47 -4.71 -1.90
CA VAL A 48 -3.40 -4.04 -2.83
C VAL A 48 -2.66 -3.40 -4.00
N GLY A 49 -1.53 -2.74 -3.73
CA GLY A 49 -0.69 -2.11 -4.75
C GLY A 49 -0.12 -3.11 -5.74
N ALA A 50 0.31 -4.28 -5.27
CA ALA A 50 0.74 -5.39 -6.12
C ALA A 50 -0.40 -5.88 -7.00
N LEU A 51 -1.60 -6.08 -6.44
CA LEU A 51 -2.77 -6.53 -7.18
C LEU A 51 -3.17 -5.54 -8.29
N ILE A 52 -3.23 -4.24 -7.97
CA ILE A 52 -3.50 -3.19 -8.96
C ILE A 52 -2.42 -3.18 -10.03
N GLY A 53 -1.16 -3.33 -9.63
CA GLY A 53 -0.01 -3.41 -10.54
C GLY A 53 -0.16 -4.55 -11.55
N VAL A 54 -0.57 -5.73 -11.08
CA VAL A 54 -0.84 -6.91 -11.92
C VAL A 54 -1.99 -6.65 -12.89
N ILE A 55 -3.11 -6.07 -12.42
CA ILE A 55 -4.28 -5.74 -13.25
C ILE A 55 -3.93 -4.69 -14.32
N ALA A 56 -3.08 -3.72 -14.01
CA ALA A 56 -2.70 -2.67 -14.96
C ALA A 56 -1.68 -3.15 -16.02
N SER A 57 -1.03 -4.28 -15.77
CA SER A 57 -0.06 -4.93 -16.68
C SER A 57 -0.68 -6.00 -17.59
N SER A 58 -1.94 -6.40 -17.36
CA SER A 58 -2.71 -7.31 -18.21
C SER A 58 -3.55 -6.57 -19.24
#